data_AF-A0A7C3T6Z6-F1
#
_entry.id   AF-A0A7C3T6Z6-F1
#
_cell.length_a   1.000
_cell.length_b   1.000
_cell.length_c   1.000
_cell.angle_alpha   90.00
_cell.angle_beta   90.00
_cell.angle_gamma   90.00
#
_symmetry.space_group_name_H-M   'P 1'
#
loop_
_entity.id
_entity.type
_entity.pdbx_description
1 polymer ?
#
loop_
_entity_poly.entity_id
_entity_poly.type
_entity_poly.pdbx_seq_one_letter_code
_entity_poly.pdbx_strand_id
1 'polypeptide(L)'
;MLTKGWQGRAASWALGASTCVGTLIWALALYHSEPSVVLISVGDILLSRGVSRQIGQHGPDYPFHAIRPILTGADIAFGNLECPVTATGGPLPKPFSFRVPPHHAEGLAPAGFDVLSVANNHTLDCGRQGLADTVRYLDQRGIAACGAIVPGVTGTPGATLVRNGLRIRFLA
;
A
#
# COMPACT_ATOMS: atom_id res chain seq x y z
N MET A 1 36.81 -85.98 2.49
CA MET A 1 36.84 -85.62 1.05
C MET A 1 35.40 -85.51 0.57
N LEU A 2 35.10 -84.52 -0.27
CA LEU A 2 33.80 -84.14 -0.87
C LEU A 2 32.96 -83.13 -0.08
N THR A 3 33.21 -81.88 -0.45
CA THR A 3 32.38 -80.69 -0.21
C THR A 3 31.13 -80.72 -1.08
N LYS A 4 29.99 -80.26 -0.55
CA LYS A 4 28.87 -79.77 -1.37
C LYS A 4 28.43 -78.42 -0.83
N GLY A 5 28.63 -77.40 -1.65
CA GLY A 5 28.27 -76.02 -1.39
C GLY A 5 26.77 -75.80 -1.43
N TRP A 6 26.31 -74.92 -0.54
CA TRP A 6 24.97 -74.35 -0.55
C TRP A 6 25.07 -72.92 -1.06
N GLN A 7 24.46 -72.66 -2.23
CA GLN A 7 24.22 -71.33 -2.77
C GLN A 7 22.74 -70.99 -2.58
N GLY A 8 22.44 -69.85 -1.97
CA GLY A 8 21.05 -69.48 -1.67
C GLY A 8 20.84 -68.05 -1.15
N ARG A 9 21.05 -67.07 -2.04
CA ARG A 9 20.40 -65.74 -2.13
C ARG A 9 20.47 -64.80 -0.90
N ALA A 10 21.33 -63.79 -0.99
CA ALA A 10 21.15 -62.53 -0.28
C ALA A 10 19.95 -61.78 -0.88
N ALA A 11 18.96 -61.43 -0.04
CA ALA A 11 17.90 -60.52 -0.41
C ALA A 11 18.47 -59.11 -0.52
N SER A 12 18.48 -58.57 -1.74
CA SER A 12 18.80 -57.18 -2.01
C SER A 12 17.66 -56.29 -1.51
N TRP A 13 17.82 -55.64 -0.37
CA TRP A 13 16.99 -54.51 0.03
C TRP A 13 17.50 -53.25 -0.68
N ALA A 14 17.05 -53.03 -1.91
CA ALA A 14 17.09 -51.71 -2.52
C ALA A 14 15.88 -50.91 -2.02
N LEU A 15 15.95 -50.41 -0.78
CA LEU A 15 15.03 -49.36 -0.32
C LEU A 15 15.56 -48.02 -0.81
N GLY A 16 14.72 -47.34 -1.59
CA GLY A 16 15.11 -46.28 -2.49
C GLY A 16 15.61 -45.01 -1.81
N ALA A 17 16.75 -44.53 -2.28
CA ALA A 17 17.27 -43.20 -2.00
C ALA A 17 16.45 -42.06 -2.66
N SER A 18 15.43 -42.40 -3.45
CA SER A 18 14.63 -41.43 -4.22
C SER A 18 13.63 -40.63 -3.38
N THR A 19 13.29 -41.06 -2.16
CA THR A 19 12.34 -40.32 -1.31
C THR A 19 13.02 -39.18 -0.55
N CYS A 20 14.26 -39.35 -0.08
CA CYS A 20 14.95 -38.30 0.69
C CYS A 20 15.26 -37.03 -0.12
N VAL A 21 15.61 -37.15 -1.40
CA VAL A 21 15.92 -35.98 -2.25
C VAL A 21 14.65 -35.19 -2.59
N GLY A 22 13.54 -35.88 -2.83
CA GLY A 22 12.25 -35.23 -3.09
C GLY A 22 11.76 -34.42 -1.89
N THR A 23 11.85 -34.98 -0.67
CA THR A 23 11.44 -34.27 0.55
C THR A 23 12.32 -33.06 0.84
N LEU A 24 13.62 -33.12 0.51
CA LEU A 24 14.55 -32.01 0.71
C LEU A 24 14.32 -30.85 -0.27
N ILE A 25 13.97 -31.13 -1.53
CA ILE A 25 13.59 -30.11 -2.51
C ILE A 25 12.27 -29.43 -2.11
N TRP A 26 11.30 -30.18 -1.59
CA TRP A 26 10.07 -29.61 -1.03
C TRP A 26 10.33 -28.80 0.25
N ALA A 27 11.23 -29.25 1.13
CA ALA A 27 11.62 -28.51 2.34
C ALA A 27 12.40 -27.22 2.01
N LEU A 28 13.19 -27.20 0.93
CA LEU A 28 13.89 -26.00 0.43
C LEU A 28 12.95 -25.07 -0.36
N ALA A 29 11.94 -25.60 -1.07
CA ALA A 29 10.86 -24.79 -1.64
C ALA A 29 9.94 -24.21 -0.54
N LEU A 30 9.84 -24.89 0.60
CA LEU A 30 9.20 -24.41 1.82
C LEU A 30 10.11 -23.52 2.68
N TYR A 31 11.42 -23.42 2.38
CA TYR A 31 12.29 -22.34 2.82
C TYR A 31 11.87 -21.08 2.06
N HIS A 32 10.62 -20.69 2.33
CA HIS A 32 10.00 -19.47 1.85
C HIS A 32 10.92 -18.34 2.26
N SER A 33 11.26 -17.49 1.30
CA SER A 33 11.66 -16.12 1.61
C SER A 33 10.70 -15.58 2.66
N GLU A 34 11.24 -15.13 3.80
CA GLU A 34 10.47 -14.54 4.90
C GLU A 34 9.45 -13.55 4.32
N PRO A 35 8.19 -13.55 4.79
CA PRO A 35 7.17 -12.66 4.25
C PRO A 35 7.67 -11.21 4.32
N SER A 36 7.74 -10.57 3.16
CA SER A 36 8.31 -9.22 3.01
C SER A 36 7.35 -8.32 2.24
N VAL A 37 7.41 -7.03 2.54
CA VAL A 37 6.66 -5.97 1.86
C VAL A 37 7.61 -4.85 1.50
N VAL A 38 7.55 -4.39 0.26
CA VAL A 38 8.19 -3.14 -0.19
C VAL A 38 7.21 -2.00 0.06
N LEU A 39 7.55 -1.13 1.01
CA LEU A 39 6.82 0.10 1.30
C LEU A 39 7.54 1.28 0.64
N ILE A 40 6.81 2.08 -0.11
CA ILE A 40 7.26 3.42 -0.52
C ILE A 40 6.46 4.45 0.27
N SER A 41 7.16 5.44 0.80
CA SER A 41 6.57 6.57 1.52
C SER A 41 7.04 7.87 0.89
N VAL A 42 6.12 8.77 0.62
CA VAL A 42 6.40 10.14 0.19
C VAL A 42 5.99 11.13 1.27
N GLY A 43 6.54 12.34 1.18
CA GLY A 43 6.16 13.45 2.06
C GLY A 43 4.84 14.10 1.66
N ASP A 44 4.79 15.41 1.78
CA ASP A 44 3.59 16.21 1.57
C ASP A 44 3.16 16.26 0.11
N ILE A 45 1.92 15.86 -0.14
CA ILE A 45 1.24 15.92 -1.42
C ILE A 45 0.34 17.16 -1.40
N LEU A 46 0.88 18.28 -1.87
CA LEU A 46 0.15 19.53 -1.99
C LEU A 46 -0.36 19.72 -3.44
N LEU A 47 -1.64 19.42 -3.66
CA LEU A 47 -2.28 19.56 -4.99
C LEU A 47 -2.92 20.94 -5.22
N SER A 48 -2.63 21.92 -4.36
CA SER A 48 -3.15 23.28 -4.46
C SER A 48 -2.18 24.22 -5.19
N ARG A 49 -2.51 25.51 -5.27
CA ARG A 49 -1.66 26.59 -5.83
C ARG A 49 -1.11 26.27 -7.23
N GLY A 50 0.21 26.33 -7.40
CA GLY A 50 0.89 26.11 -8.67
C GLY A 50 0.64 24.71 -9.24
N VAL A 51 0.57 23.70 -8.38
CA VAL A 51 0.27 22.31 -8.80
C VAL A 51 -1.15 22.22 -9.34
N SER A 52 -2.12 22.80 -8.64
CA SER A 52 -3.51 22.91 -9.12
C SER A 52 -3.61 23.57 -10.50
N ARG A 53 -2.81 24.62 -10.75
CA ARG A 53 -2.74 25.28 -12.07
C ARG A 53 -2.18 24.34 -13.15
N GLN A 54 -1.15 23.55 -12.84
CA GLN A 54 -0.60 22.57 -13.79
C GLN A 54 -1.58 21.43 -14.06
N ILE A 55 -2.29 20.95 -13.04
CA ILE A 55 -3.37 19.97 -13.20
C ILE A 55 -4.46 20.50 -14.13
N GLY A 56 -4.88 21.75 -13.97
CA GLY A 56 -5.87 22.37 -14.87
C GLY A 56 -5.41 22.47 -16.34
N GLN A 57 -4.10 22.47 -16.60
CA GLN A 57 -3.53 22.55 -17.95
C GLN A 57 -3.25 21.18 -18.58
N HIS A 58 -2.86 20.19 -17.76
CA HIS A 58 -2.32 18.91 -18.23
C HIS A 58 -3.10 17.69 -17.76
N GLY A 59 -4.14 17.87 -16.93
CA GLY A 59 -4.94 16.82 -16.34
C GLY A 59 -4.44 16.38 -14.94
N PRO A 60 -5.27 15.65 -14.18
CA PRO A 60 -5.01 15.28 -12.79
C PRO A 60 -3.86 14.29 -12.59
N ASP A 61 -3.49 13.55 -13.63
CA ASP A 61 -2.37 12.60 -13.58
C ASP A 61 -1.00 13.27 -13.71
N TYR A 62 -0.96 14.51 -14.18
CA TYR A 62 0.29 15.22 -14.51
C TYR A 62 1.31 15.27 -13.35
N PRO A 63 0.95 15.57 -12.09
CA PRO A 63 1.91 15.62 -10.99
C PRO A 63 2.60 14.28 -10.71
N PHE A 64 1.96 13.17 -11.09
CA PHE A 64 2.39 11.83 -10.71
C PHE A 64 3.02 11.05 -11.87
N HIS A 65 2.92 11.54 -13.11
CA HIS A 65 3.30 10.80 -14.32
C HIS A 65 4.70 10.17 -14.24
N ALA A 66 5.70 10.93 -13.78
CA ALA A 66 7.08 10.45 -13.70
C ALA A 66 7.34 9.47 -12.53
N ILE A 67 6.56 9.55 -11.45
CA ILE A 67 6.75 8.72 -10.26
C ILE A 67 5.82 7.51 -10.21
N ARG A 68 4.77 7.48 -11.03
CA ARG A 68 3.80 6.38 -11.09
C ARG A 68 4.47 5.00 -11.18
N PRO A 69 5.45 4.74 -12.10
CA PRO A 69 6.09 3.42 -12.17
C PRO A 69 6.82 3.01 -10.89
N ILE A 70 7.31 3.99 -10.12
CA ILE A 70 8.00 3.76 -8.84
C ILE A 70 6.97 3.39 -7.78
N LEU A 71 5.89 4.18 -7.64
CA LEU A 71 4.83 3.94 -6.66
C LEU A 71 4.13 2.60 -6.91
N THR A 72 3.77 2.30 -8.15
CA THR A 72 3.10 1.04 -8.51
C THR A 72 4.02 -0.20 -8.44
N GLY A 73 5.33 0.00 -8.30
CA GLY A 73 6.29 -1.09 -8.10
C GLY A 73 6.41 -1.56 -6.65
N ALA A 74 5.81 -0.82 -5.70
CA ALA A 74 5.76 -1.21 -4.29
C ALA A 74 4.53 -2.08 -3.99
N ASP A 75 4.60 -2.86 -2.91
CA ASP A 75 3.44 -3.57 -2.36
C ASP A 75 2.45 -2.62 -1.68
N ILE A 76 2.97 -1.51 -1.12
CA ILE A 76 2.21 -0.43 -0.50
C ILE A 76 2.88 0.92 -0.80
N ALA A 77 2.10 1.89 -1.29
CA ALA A 77 2.51 3.29 -1.34
C ALA A 77 1.72 4.15 -0.32
N PHE A 78 2.47 4.91 0.47
CA PHE A 78 1.98 5.80 1.52
C PHE A 78 2.40 7.26 1.25
N GLY A 79 1.60 8.23 1.68
CA GLY A 79 1.96 9.65 1.63
C GLY A 79 1.16 10.53 2.60
N ASN A 80 1.52 11.80 2.74
CA ASN A 80 0.75 12.79 3.51
C ASN A 80 -0.04 13.71 2.58
N LEU A 81 -1.37 13.69 2.64
CA LEU A 81 -2.22 14.57 1.82
C LEU A 81 -2.39 15.93 2.50
N GLU A 82 -1.56 16.89 2.12
CA GLU A 82 -1.45 18.21 2.78
C GLU A 82 -2.45 19.25 2.24
N CYS A 83 -3.61 18.80 1.77
CA CYS A 83 -4.69 19.70 1.38
C CYS A 83 -6.06 19.02 1.44
N PRO A 84 -7.12 19.70 1.95
CA PRO A 84 -8.47 19.18 1.89
C PRO A 84 -8.97 19.03 0.45
N VAL A 85 -9.52 17.85 0.14
CA VAL A 85 -10.19 17.53 -1.12
C VAL A 85 -11.68 17.76 -0.94
N THR A 86 -12.17 18.91 -1.36
CA THR A 86 -13.60 19.27 -1.23
C THR A 86 -14.02 20.32 -2.25
N ALA A 87 -15.26 20.23 -2.71
CA ALA A 87 -15.90 21.28 -3.53
C ALA A 87 -16.48 22.41 -2.67
N THR A 88 -16.64 22.18 -1.35
CA THR A 88 -17.30 23.09 -0.41
C THR A 88 -16.28 23.67 0.59
N GLY A 89 -16.77 24.47 1.54
CA GLY A 89 -15.92 25.13 2.52
C GLY A 89 -15.21 26.38 2.00
N GLY A 90 -14.98 27.32 2.91
CA GLY A 90 -14.17 28.51 2.69
C GLY A 90 -12.86 28.42 3.47
N PRO A 91 -11.85 29.24 3.12
CA PRO A 91 -10.58 29.23 3.81
C PRO A 91 -10.77 29.64 5.27
N LEU A 92 -10.16 28.90 6.19
CA LEU A 92 -10.00 29.35 7.57
C LEU A 92 -9.01 30.54 7.64
N PRO A 93 -9.15 31.44 8.63
CA PRO A 93 -8.27 32.59 8.80
C PRO A 93 -6.89 32.15 9.33
N LYS A 94 -6.03 31.71 8.41
CA LYS A 94 -4.61 31.38 8.64
C LYS A 94 -3.76 31.86 7.45
N PRO A 95 -2.44 32.08 7.61
CA PRO A 95 -1.58 32.64 6.55
C PRO A 95 -1.61 31.85 5.23
N PHE A 96 -1.75 30.53 5.31
CA PHE A 96 -1.84 29.65 4.16
C PHE A 96 -3.02 28.71 4.34
N SER A 97 -4.06 28.86 3.52
CA SER A 97 -5.20 27.95 3.50
C SER A 97 -5.27 27.25 2.14
N PHE A 98 -5.34 25.92 2.16
CA PHE A 98 -5.39 25.09 0.97
C PHE A 98 -6.77 24.47 0.77
N ARG A 99 -7.09 24.29 -0.51
CA ARG A 99 -8.22 23.51 -0.98
C ARG A 99 -7.87 22.97 -2.35
N VAL A 100 -8.27 21.74 -2.62
CA VAL A 100 -8.21 21.15 -3.95
C VAL A 100 -9.61 20.66 -4.32
N PRO A 101 -10.14 21.00 -5.51
CA PRO A 101 -11.41 20.45 -5.95
C PRO A 101 -11.25 18.95 -6.24
N PRO A 102 -12.29 18.11 -6.03
CA PRO A 102 -12.20 16.66 -6.20
C PRO A 102 -11.59 16.20 -7.53
N HIS A 103 -11.95 16.83 -8.65
CA HIS A 103 -11.44 16.45 -9.97
C HIS A 103 -9.92 16.66 -10.13
N HIS A 104 -9.29 17.55 -9.36
CA HIS A 104 -7.83 17.73 -9.39
C HIS A 104 -7.09 16.63 -8.61
N ALA A 105 -7.77 15.96 -7.68
CA ALA A 105 -7.19 14.88 -6.89
C ALA A 105 -7.37 13.51 -7.56
N GLU A 106 -7.91 13.44 -8.78
CA GLU A 106 -8.25 12.17 -9.46
C GLU A 106 -7.03 11.32 -9.78
N GLY A 107 -5.85 11.95 -9.92
CA GLY A 107 -4.60 11.25 -10.18
C GLY A 107 -4.02 10.49 -8.99
N LEU A 108 -4.55 10.65 -7.77
CA LEU A 108 -4.02 9.96 -6.57
C LEU A 108 -4.12 8.43 -6.68
N ALA A 109 -5.29 7.91 -7.08
CA ALA A 109 -5.47 6.45 -7.20
C ALA A 109 -4.69 5.87 -8.40
N PRO A 110 -4.75 6.44 -9.62
CA PRO A 110 -3.92 6.00 -10.75
C PRO A 110 -2.42 6.08 -10.50
N ALA A 111 -1.96 7.01 -9.66
CA ALA A 111 -0.56 7.11 -9.25
C ALA A 111 -0.09 5.88 -8.43
N GLY A 112 -1.02 5.15 -7.80
CA GLY A 112 -0.73 3.93 -7.05
C GLY A 112 -0.72 4.11 -5.53
N PHE A 113 -1.28 5.19 -4.97
CA PHE A 113 -1.36 5.35 -3.51
C PHE A 113 -2.38 4.38 -2.88
N ASP A 114 -1.94 3.61 -1.89
CA ASP A 114 -2.82 2.73 -1.11
C ASP A 114 -3.33 3.41 0.18
N VAL A 115 -2.48 4.24 0.81
CA VAL A 115 -2.78 4.86 2.10
C VAL A 115 -2.32 6.32 2.10
N LEU A 116 -3.18 7.23 2.55
CA LEU A 116 -2.81 8.63 2.75
C LEU A 116 -3.09 9.07 4.18
N SER A 117 -2.07 9.65 4.82
CA SER A 117 -2.27 10.43 6.05
C SER A 117 -3.04 11.70 5.72
N VAL A 118 -4.01 12.01 6.57
CA VAL A 118 -4.70 13.29 6.64
C VAL A 118 -4.46 13.95 8.00
N ALA A 119 -3.43 13.55 8.75
CA ALA A 119 -3.00 14.20 9.98
C ALA A 119 -1.93 15.24 9.68
N ASN A 120 -2.36 16.45 9.31
CA ASN A 120 -1.45 17.58 9.11
C ASN A 120 -2.10 18.92 9.50
N ASN A 121 -1.29 19.98 9.51
CA ASN A 121 -1.71 21.33 9.84
C ASN A 121 -2.68 21.99 8.82
N HIS A 122 -2.92 21.35 7.67
CA HIS A 122 -3.84 21.81 6.61
C HIS A 122 -5.16 21.01 6.54
N THR A 123 -5.27 19.92 7.28
CA THR A 123 -6.44 19.03 7.37
C THR A 123 -7.78 19.75 7.54
N LEU A 124 -7.80 20.82 8.34
CA LEU A 124 -9.01 21.55 8.69
C LEU A 124 -9.14 22.88 7.95
N ASP A 125 -8.37 23.13 6.89
CA ASP A 125 -8.40 24.40 6.17
C ASP A 125 -9.76 24.74 5.56
N CYS A 126 -10.58 23.71 5.31
CA CYS A 126 -11.97 23.81 4.85
C CYS A 126 -12.97 23.33 5.94
N GLY A 127 -12.56 23.39 7.21
CA GLY A 127 -13.32 22.93 8.36
C GLY A 127 -13.53 21.42 8.43
N ARG A 128 -14.37 20.97 9.38
CA ARG A 128 -14.68 19.55 9.59
C ARG A 128 -15.39 18.92 8.38
N GLN A 129 -16.16 19.71 7.62
CA GLN A 129 -16.78 19.24 6.40
C GLN A 129 -15.73 18.91 5.33
N GLY A 130 -14.72 19.77 5.14
CA GLY A 130 -13.63 19.50 4.20
C GLY A 130 -12.84 18.24 4.55
N LEU A 131 -12.58 18.00 5.84
CA LEU A 131 -11.99 16.74 6.30
C LEU A 131 -12.88 15.53 5.98
N ALA A 132 -14.18 15.61 6.29
CA ALA A 132 -15.11 14.52 6.03
C ALA A 132 -15.24 14.22 4.52
N ASP A 133 -15.26 15.26 3.69
CA ASP A 133 -15.25 15.14 2.23
C ASP A 133 -13.97 14.51 1.73
N THR A 134 -12.81 14.89 2.28
CA THR A 134 -11.50 14.34 1.91
C THR A 134 -11.45 12.85 2.20
N VAL A 135 -11.83 12.44 3.41
CA VAL A 135 -11.84 11.03 3.80
C VAL A 135 -12.79 10.22 2.91
N ARG A 136 -14.00 10.73 2.65
CA ARG A 136 -14.97 10.07 1.76
C ARG A 136 -14.45 9.97 0.32
N TYR A 137 -13.78 11.00 -0.14
CA TYR A 137 -13.17 11.03 -1.48
C TYR A 137 -12.12 9.93 -1.65
N LEU A 138 -11.26 9.74 -0.64
CA LEU A 138 -10.23 8.71 -0.62
C LEU A 138 -10.82 7.30 -0.56
N ASP A 139 -11.80 7.09 0.34
CA ASP A 139 -12.52 5.82 0.50
C ASP A 139 -13.18 5.37 -0.81
N GLN A 140 -13.88 6.27 -1.51
CA GLN A 140 -14.49 6.02 -2.82
C GLN A 140 -13.50 5.63 -3.91
N ARG A 141 -12.20 5.89 -3.71
CA ARG A 141 -11.11 5.59 -4.67
C ARG A 141 -10.23 4.43 -4.21
N GLY A 142 -10.63 3.74 -3.14
CA GLY A 142 -9.87 2.61 -2.60
C GLY A 142 -8.57 3.03 -1.90
N ILE A 143 -8.43 4.30 -1.55
CA ILE A 143 -7.28 4.80 -0.80
C ILE A 143 -7.67 4.89 0.68
N ALA A 144 -6.96 4.17 1.54
CA ALA A 144 -7.24 4.22 2.97
C ALA A 144 -6.73 5.53 3.57
N ALA A 145 -7.56 6.22 4.35
CA ALA A 145 -7.14 7.40 5.11
C ALA A 145 -6.68 7.01 6.51
N CYS A 146 -5.64 7.65 7.03
CA CYS A 146 -5.24 7.56 8.45
C CYS A 146 -5.00 8.95 9.08
N GLY A 147 -5.01 9.02 10.41
CA GLY A 147 -4.70 10.25 11.15
C GLY A 147 -5.89 11.20 11.39
N ALA A 148 -7.12 10.74 11.19
CA ALA A 148 -8.31 11.55 11.48
C ALA A 148 -9.43 10.75 12.14
N ILE A 149 -10.27 11.42 12.92
CA ILE A 149 -11.53 10.87 13.42
C ILE A 149 -12.66 11.64 12.76
N VAL A 150 -13.38 10.98 11.86
CA VAL A 150 -14.56 11.53 11.19
C VAL A 150 -15.80 10.78 11.65
N PRO A 151 -16.83 11.47 12.18
CA PRO A 151 -18.07 10.83 12.57
C PRO A 151 -18.67 10.01 11.43
N GLY A 152 -19.03 8.75 11.69
CA GLY A 152 -19.62 7.85 10.70
C GLY A 152 -18.62 7.22 9.72
N VAL A 153 -17.31 7.47 9.85
CA VAL A 153 -16.28 6.77 9.08
C VAL A 153 -15.45 5.90 10.00
N THR A 154 -15.30 4.62 9.66
CA THR A 154 -14.47 3.66 10.38
C THR A 154 -13.09 3.55 9.75
N GLY A 155 -12.08 3.12 10.51
CA GLY A 155 -10.73 2.88 9.97
C GLY A 155 -9.85 4.12 9.76
N THR A 156 -10.30 5.33 10.09
CA THR A 156 -9.51 6.55 9.90
C THR A 156 -8.56 6.94 11.04
N PRO A 157 -8.72 6.50 12.31
CA PRO A 157 -7.64 6.66 13.30
C PRO A 157 -6.37 5.89 12.89
N GLY A 158 -6.52 4.92 11.99
CA GLY A 158 -5.41 4.23 11.37
C GLY A 158 -5.89 3.19 10.37
N ALA A 159 -5.20 3.10 9.23
CA ALA A 159 -5.51 2.18 8.15
C ALA A 159 -4.75 0.87 8.36
N THR A 160 -5.39 -0.28 8.12
CA THR A 160 -4.72 -1.58 8.18
C THR A 160 -4.78 -2.23 6.80
N LEU A 161 -3.63 -2.61 6.26
CA LEU A 161 -3.52 -3.38 5.02
C LEU A 161 -2.90 -4.75 5.29
N VAL A 162 -3.25 -5.72 4.44
CA VAL A 162 -2.62 -7.04 4.40
C VAL A 162 -1.96 -7.22 3.04
N ARG A 163 -0.65 -7.49 3.03
CA ARG A 163 0.17 -7.74 1.83
C ARG A 163 1.18 -8.83 2.14
N ASN A 164 1.34 -9.79 1.24
CA ASN A 164 2.31 -10.88 1.35
C ASN A 164 2.26 -11.61 2.71
N GLY A 165 1.05 -11.80 3.27
CA GLY A 165 0.83 -12.42 4.57
C GLY A 165 1.12 -11.53 5.80
N LEU A 166 1.69 -10.34 5.62
CA LEU A 166 1.91 -9.36 6.68
C LEU A 166 0.69 -8.45 6.87
N ARG A 167 0.33 -8.19 8.13
CA ARG A 167 -0.67 -7.18 8.51
C ARG A 167 0.04 -5.92 8.98
N ILE A 168 -0.14 -4.82 8.27
CA ILE A 168 0.55 -3.54 8.50
C ILE A 168 -0.49 -2.48 8.85
N ARG A 169 -0.29 -1.76 9.95
CA ARG A 169 -1.17 -0.68 10.40
C ARG A 169 -0.45 0.67 10.35
N PHE A 170 -1.06 1.63 9.67
CA PHE A 170 -0.61 3.00 9.52
C PHE A 170 -1.29 3.89 10.56
N LEU A 171 -0.49 4.66 11.27
CA LEU A 171 -0.91 5.66 12.25
C LEU A 171 -0.26 7.00 11.86
N ALA A 172 -0.97 8.10 12.09
CA ALA A 172 -0.49 9.45 11.82
C ALA A 172 -1.10 10.42 12.84
#